data_AF-A0A1Y0N4G9-F1
#
_entry.id   AF-A0A1Y0N4G9-F1
#
_cell.length_a   1.000
_cell.length_b   1.000
_cell.length_c   1.000
_cell.angle_alpha   90.00
_cell.angle_beta   90.00
_cell.angle_gamma   90.00
#
_symmetry.space_group_name_H-M   'P 1'
#
loop_
_entity.id
_entity.type
_entity.pdbx_description
1 polymer ?
#
loop_
_entity_poly.entity_id
_entity_poly.type
_entity_poly.pdbx_seq_one_letter_code
_entity_poly.pdbx_strand_id
1 'polypeptide(L)'
;MIFLPILVGLVVDAQVDLGATRSTEALHTLLLQLQHYVPHSRSILVSLCANEKEQELVDAMRALGVEVESVAGDTAGQGLAWLCSHCSVIFALSSNSGEGRAKLALDFRIHSIPPELGGNRGVFFAPETGPVVLMEEGELPKECQLSDLLIFPHGQSLSRWQHQLQELDKANAAAQRLGTYCDPKSIVDIPEDLMEERLVTAFRVVDTLSRKRQAHVTWSHGIMLCLGFAGLLVMQCMGMWIPGLPMADVYAVGFMMLGAGHMWIRQLEATDQYADYRVLAECLRVQYFWRKAGVAAAPADFFMHKHMRRLSWVREAIKAFHLPVSRANQFTQASAAPWLIGQLEYHTDSAVRNGRLHRCLKRAVVSMYGISGAFTIWMFALPADQYVDMWRGFALGMSASCGTLLLIFNGSMGFGSRAAQHERMQESFASAIHLLSNVDHEHERRELLVDLGRETIQETSEWIYVQGPP
;
A
#
# COMPACT_ATOMS: atom_id res chain seq x y z
N MET A 1 9.38 18.13 -5.73
CA MET A 1 9.11 16.86 -6.43
C MET A 1 7.89 16.26 -5.75
N ILE A 2 6.75 16.25 -6.42
CA ILE A 2 5.50 15.69 -5.88
C ILE A 2 5.24 14.43 -6.68
N PHE A 3 4.98 13.34 -5.96
CA PHE A 3 5.21 12.01 -6.48
C PHE A 3 3.88 11.28 -6.78
N LEU A 4 2.93 11.24 -5.85
CA LEU A 4 1.57 10.71 -6.03
C LEU A 4 0.60 11.85 -6.37
N PRO A 5 0.05 11.93 -7.59
CA PRO A 5 -0.94 12.95 -7.92
C PRO A 5 -2.33 12.58 -7.42
N ILE A 6 -3.18 13.59 -7.32
CA ILE A 6 -4.63 13.45 -7.13
C ILE A 6 -5.28 13.77 -8.47
N LEU A 7 -6.00 12.81 -9.03
CA LEU A 7 -6.72 13.02 -10.27
C LEU A 7 -8.08 13.68 -9.98
N VAL A 8 -8.33 14.83 -10.58
CA VAL A 8 -9.60 15.56 -10.51
C VAL A 8 -10.27 15.45 -11.87
N GLY A 9 -11.37 14.72 -11.95
CA GLY A 9 -12.13 14.56 -13.18
C GLY A 9 -12.98 15.78 -13.46
N LEU A 10 -12.97 16.29 -14.68
CA LEU A 10 -13.84 17.37 -15.14
C LEU A 10 -14.86 16.79 -16.13
N VAL A 11 -16.14 17.07 -15.90
CA VAL A 11 -17.22 16.71 -16.82
C VAL A 11 -18.09 17.95 -17.05
N VAL A 12 -18.25 18.33 -18.31
CA VAL A 12 -19.04 19.51 -18.70
C VAL A 12 -20.11 19.10 -19.70
N ASP A 13 -21.37 19.45 -19.40
CA ASP A 13 -22.47 19.29 -20.33
C ASP A 13 -22.38 20.29 -21.50
N ALA A 14 -22.78 19.87 -22.70
CA ALA A 14 -22.67 20.68 -23.90
C ALA A 14 -23.57 21.93 -23.89
N GLN A 15 -24.65 21.90 -23.11
CA GLN A 15 -25.66 22.97 -23.05
C GLN A 15 -25.36 24.04 -21.99
N VAL A 16 -24.29 23.91 -21.21
CA VAL A 16 -24.02 24.87 -20.13
C VAL A 16 -23.53 26.19 -20.73
N ASP A 17 -24.28 27.28 -20.51
CA ASP A 17 -23.85 28.63 -20.88
C ASP A 17 -22.91 29.18 -19.82
N LEU A 18 -21.69 28.64 -19.80
CA LEU A 18 -20.66 29.11 -18.90
C LEU A 18 -20.24 30.50 -19.37
N GLY A 19 -20.60 31.53 -18.62
CA GLY A 19 -19.80 32.75 -18.59
C GLY A 19 -18.37 32.35 -18.20
N ALA A 20 -17.50 32.14 -19.20
CA ALA A 20 -16.26 31.34 -19.08
C ALA A 20 -15.39 31.77 -17.89
N THR A 21 -15.37 33.04 -17.56
CA THR A 21 -14.64 33.60 -16.42
C THR A 21 -15.15 33.11 -15.06
N ARG A 22 -16.46 33.12 -14.80
CA ARG A 22 -16.99 32.77 -13.46
C ARG A 22 -16.77 31.31 -13.12
N SER A 23 -17.01 30.42 -14.06
CA SER A 23 -16.87 28.98 -13.84
C SER A 23 -15.41 28.56 -13.71
N THR A 24 -14.51 29.22 -14.46
CA THR A 24 -13.06 29.04 -14.30
C THR A 24 -12.59 29.51 -12.92
N GLU A 25 -13.04 30.68 -12.46
CA GLU A 25 -12.70 31.19 -11.12
C GLU A 25 -13.18 30.27 -9.99
N ALA A 26 -14.42 29.78 -10.10
CA ALA A 26 -14.98 28.84 -9.14
C ALA A 26 -14.21 27.52 -9.10
N LEU A 27 -13.95 26.93 -10.27
CA LEU A 27 -13.19 25.68 -10.39
C LEU A 27 -11.78 25.83 -9.82
N HIS A 28 -11.11 26.92 -10.14
CA HIS A 28 -9.78 27.24 -9.60
C HIS A 28 -9.83 27.40 -8.08
N THR A 29 -10.84 28.07 -7.53
CA THR A 29 -11.04 28.22 -6.08
C THR A 29 -11.25 26.87 -5.40
N LEU A 30 -12.07 25.99 -5.97
CA LEU A 30 -12.29 24.63 -5.46
C LEU A 30 -11.02 23.78 -5.52
N LEU A 31 -10.23 23.89 -6.58
CA LEU A 31 -8.92 23.21 -6.66
C LEU A 31 -7.94 23.73 -5.59
N LEU A 32 -7.93 25.03 -5.30
CA LEU A 32 -7.11 25.58 -4.22
C LEU A 32 -7.57 25.08 -2.85
N GLN A 33 -8.88 24.95 -2.63
CA GLN A 33 -9.42 24.35 -1.42
C GLN A 33 -9.06 22.86 -1.32
N LEU A 34 -9.13 22.10 -2.42
CA LEU A 34 -8.69 20.70 -2.45
C LEU A 34 -7.20 20.60 -2.11
N GLN A 35 -6.37 21.46 -2.70
CA GLN A 35 -4.93 21.54 -2.43
C GLN A 35 -4.62 21.83 -0.94
N HIS A 36 -5.51 22.54 -0.23
CA HIS A 36 -5.36 22.77 1.21
C HIS A 36 -5.48 21.48 2.03
N TYR A 37 -6.28 20.51 1.59
CA TYR A 37 -6.38 19.21 2.27
C TYR A 37 -5.15 18.31 2.04
N VAL A 38 -4.37 18.59 0.99
CA VAL A 38 -3.28 17.73 0.48
C VAL A 38 -2.10 18.58 0.00
N PRO A 39 -1.47 19.36 0.89
CA PRO A 39 -0.48 20.37 0.52
C PRO A 39 0.76 19.81 -0.19
N HIS A 40 1.09 18.54 0.02
CA HIS A 40 2.24 17.87 -0.59
C HIS A 40 1.90 17.11 -1.87
N SER A 41 0.63 17.10 -2.29
CA SER A 41 0.13 16.39 -3.47
C SER A 41 -0.14 17.37 -4.62
N ARG A 42 -0.14 16.89 -5.87
CA ARG A 42 -0.48 17.71 -7.05
C ARG A 42 -1.83 17.29 -7.56
N SER A 43 -2.72 18.26 -7.76
CA SER A 43 -3.98 18.03 -8.45
C SER A 43 -3.75 18.07 -9.96
N ILE A 44 -4.09 16.99 -10.65
CA ILE A 44 -4.09 16.92 -12.12
C ILE A 44 -5.54 16.92 -12.56
N LEU A 45 -5.92 17.91 -13.35
CA LEU A 45 -7.24 17.97 -13.94
C LEU A 45 -7.28 17.01 -15.13
N VAL A 46 -8.25 16.10 -15.14
CA VAL A 46 -8.42 15.12 -16.20
C VAL A 46 -9.74 15.38 -16.89
N SER A 47 -9.69 15.56 -18.21
CA SER A 47 -10.86 15.89 -19.02
C SER A 47 -10.92 15.00 -20.26
N LEU A 48 -12.13 14.73 -20.74
CA LEU A 48 -12.34 14.00 -21.98
C LEU A 48 -12.35 14.93 -23.21
N CYS A 49 -12.29 16.25 -22.99
CA CYS A 49 -12.35 17.28 -24.05
C CYS A 49 -13.49 17.03 -25.04
N ALA A 50 -14.65 16.62 -24.53
CA ALA A 50 -15.71 16.06 -25.36
C ALA A 50 -16.47 17.09 -26.19
N ASN A 51 -16.40 18.36 -25.80
CA ASN A 51 -17.07 19.47 -26.47
C ASN A 51 -16.22 20.74 -26.39
N GLU A 52 -16.56 21.73 -27.22
CA GLU A 52 -15.83 22.99 -27.31
C GLU A 52 -15.79 23.74 -25.97
N LYS A 53 -16.85 23.66 -25.16
CA LYS A 53 -16.93 24.31 -23.84
C LYS A 53 -16.01 23.67 -22.80
N GLU A 54 -15.93 22.35 -22.78
CA GLU A 54 -14.98 21.61 -21.97
C GLU A 54 -13.55 21.97 -22.38
N GLN A 55 -13.28 22.09 -23.68
CA GLN A 55 -11.98 22.49 -24.21
C GLN A 55 -11.60 23.94 -23.84
N GLU A 56 -12.54 24.89 -23.99
CA GLU A 56 -12.36 26.29 -23.57
C GLU A 56 -12.00 26.39 -22.08
N LEU A 57 -12.71 25.63 -21.23
CA LEU A 57 -12.45 25.59 -19.79
C LEU A 57 -11.10 24.96 -19.48
N VAL A 58 -10.74 23.85 -20.14
CA VAL A 58 -9.43 23.21 -20.03
C VAL A 58 -8.30 24.18 -20.38
N ASP A 59 -8.45 24.94 -21.47
CA ASP A 59 -7.43 25.90 -21.89
C ASP A 59 -7.34 27.10 -20.94
N ALA A 60 -8.47 27.55 -20.38
CA ALA A 60 -8.47 28.56 -19.31
C ALA A 60 -7.77 28.06 -18.03
N MET A 61 -7.99 26.80 -17.64
CA MET A 61 -7.32 26.19 -16.48
C MET A 61 -5.81 26.02 -16.71
N ARG A 62 -5.39 25.63 -17.93
CA ARG A 62 -3.97 25.61 -18.32
C ARG A 62 -3.34 26.99 -18.23
N ALA A 63 -4.06 28.04 -18.64
CA ALA A 63 -3.58 29.42 -18.52
C ALA A 63 -3.36 29.87 -17.07
N LEU A 64 -4.11 29.29 -16.12
CA LEU A 64 -3.92 29.48 -14.67
C LEU A 64 -2.80 28.60 -14.09
N GLY A 65 -2.11 27.80 -14.90
CA GLY A 65 -1.01 26.94 -14.48
C GLY A 65 -1.44 25.58 -13.90
N VAL A 66 -2.70 25.18 -14.07
CA VAL A 66 -3.18 23.86 -13.66
C VAL A 66 -2.70 22.80 -14.66
N GLU A 67 -2.14 21.70 -14.16
CA GLU A 67 -1.74 20.55 -14.99
C GLU A 67 -3.01 19.85 -15.48
N VAL A 68 -3.22 19.83 -16.80
CA VAL A 68 -4.41 19.21 -17.40
C VAL A 68 -4.02 18.09 -18.35
N GLU A 69 -4.50 16.88 -18.08
CA GLU A 69 -4.36 15.72 -18.95
C GLU A 69 -5.68 15.46 -19.70
N SER A 70 -5.60 15.46 -21.03
CA SER A 70 -6.72 15.12 -21.91
C SER A 70 -6.69 13.62 -22.19
N VAL A 71 -7.79 12.92 -21.91
CA VAL A 71 -7.93 11.50 -22.17
C VAL A 71 -8.76 11.29 -23.43
N ALA A 72 -8.17 10.62 -24.43
CA ALA A 72 -8.90 10.21 -25.62
C ALA A 72 -9.89 9.09 -25.25
N GLY A 73 -11.18 9.32 -25.47
CA GLY A 73 -12.21 8.33 -25.20
C GLY A 73 -13.58 8.76 -25.72
N ASP A 74 -14.48 7.79 -25.87
CA ASP A 74 -15.88 8.06 -26.14
C ASP A 74 -16.47 8.94 -25.03
N THR A 75 -17.18 9.99 -25.45
CA THR A 75 -17.60 11.11 -24.62
C THR A 75 -18.76 10.75 -23.68
N ALA A 76 -19.54 9.71 -24.00
CA ALA A 76 -20.70 9.27 -23.23
C ALA A 76 -20.55 7.87 -22.59
N GLY A 77 -19.71 6.98 -23.16
CA GLY A 77 -19.56 5.60 -22.69
C GLY A 77 -18.31 5.35 -21.85
N GLN A 78 -17.36 4.62 -22.42
CA GLN A 78 -16.19 4.07 -21.70
C GLN A 78 -15.26 5.15 -21.14
N GLY A 79 -15.12 6.30 -21.81
CA GLY A 79 -14.30 7.41 -21.32
C GLY A 79 -14.82 7.98 -20.00
N LEU A 80 -16.14 8.17 -19.91
CA LEU A 80 -16.78 8.66 -18.69
C LEU A 80 -16.70 7.63 -17.56
N ALA A 81 -16.90 6.35 -17.86
CA ALA A 81 -16.72 5.26 -16.92
C ALA A 81 -15.27 5.21 -16.37
N TRP A 82 -14.27 5.38 -17.24
CA TRP A 82 -12.86 5.43 -16.84
C TRP A 82 -12.59 6.63 -15.91
N LEU A 83 -13.07 7.82 -16.26
CA LEU A 83 -12.92 9.04 -15.43
C LEU A 83 -13.63 8.83 -14.07
N CYS A 84 -14.80 8.19 -14.09
CA CYS A 84 -15.52 7.80 -12.90
C CYS A 84 -14.81 6.76 -12.04
N SER A 85 -13.91 5.95 -12.57
CA SER A 85 -13.20 4.99 -11.75
C SER A 85 -11.82 5.41 -11.28
N HIS A 86 -11.17 6.34 -11.96
CA HIS A 86 -9.77 6.71 -11.73
C HIS A 86 -9.58 8.06 -11.04
N CYS A 87 -10.56 8.97 -11.14
CA CYS A 87 -10.44 10.27 -10.47
C CYS A 87 -10.84 10.19 -8.98
N SER A 88 -10.06 10.83 -8.12
CA SER A 88 -10.35 10.89 -6.68
C SER A 88 -11.49 11.84 -6.35
N VAL A 89 -11.77 12.83 -7.22
CA VAL A 89 -12.94 13.72 -7.16
C VAL A 89 -13.42 13.99 -8.58
N ILE A 90 -14.73 14.15 -8.78
CA ILE A 90 -15.29 14.66 -10.04
C ILE A 90 -15.92 16.02 -9.83
N PHE A 91 -15.60 16.96 -10.70
CA PHE A 91 -16.27 18.24 -10.87
C PHE A 91 -17.18 18.14 -12.10
N ALA A 92 -18.49 18.09 -11.84
CA ALA A 92 -19.52 17.91 -12.86
C ALA A 92 -20.32 19.22 -13.01
N LEU A 93 -20.21 19.86 -14.18
CA LEU A 93 -20.94 21.07 -14.54
C LEU A 93 -22.17 20.68 -15.35
N SER A 94 -23.35 20.82 -14.73
CA SER A 94 -24.63 20.41 -15.29
C SER A 94 -25.45 21.61 -15.74
N SER A 95 -26.17 21.44 -16.85
CA SER A 95 -27.27 22.35 -17.20
C SER A 95 -28.54 21.97 -16.43
N ASN A 96 -29.47 22.91 -16.25
CA ASN A 96 -30.73 22.69 -15.51
C ASN A 96 -31.71 21.72 -16.21
N SER A 97 -31.36 21.17 -17.38
CA SER A 97 -32.23 20.32 -18.19
C SER A 97 -32.46 18.92 -17.59
N GLY A 98 -31.70 18.53 -16.56
CA GLY A 98 -31.87 17.25 -15.86
C GLY A 98 -31.43 16.02 -16.67
N GLU A 99 -30.84 16.21 -17.84
CA GLU A 99 -30.26 15.17 -18.71
C GLU A 99 -28.88 15.63 -19.19
N GLY A 100 -27.85 14.80 -19.02
CA GLY A 100 -26.48 15.20 -19.36
C GLY A 100 -25.41 14.23 -18.89
N ARG A 101 -24.18 14.47 -19.37
CA ARG A 101 -22.97 13.75 -18.97
C ARG A 101 -22.64 13.99 -17.50
N ALA A 102 -22.88 15.20 -17.00
CA ALA A 102 -22.68 15.54 -15.59
C ALA A 102 -23.54 14.66 -14.67
N LYS A 103 -24.83 14.52 -15.01
CA LYS A 103 -25.75 13.62 -14.29
C LYS A 103 -25.39 12.15 -14.47
N LEU A 104 -24.99 11.72 -15.67
CA LEU A 104 -24.53 10.34 -15.88
C LEU A 104 -23.27 10.03 -15.05
N ALA A 105 -22.35 10.98 -14.91
CA ALA A 105 -21.17 10.84 -14.04
C ALA A 105 -21.57 10.72 -12.57
N LEU A 106 -22.55 11.52 -12.14
CA LEU A 106 -23.13 11.45 -10.81
C LEU A 106 -23.77 10.07 -10.56
N ASP A 107 -24.58 9.57 -11.49
CA ASP A 107 -25.21 8.26 -11.41
C ASP A 107 -24.17 7.13 -11.36
N PHE A 108 -23.13 7.17 -12.20
CA PHE A 108 -22.04 6.20 -12.17
C PHE A 108 -21.31 6.19 -10.81
N ARG A 109 -21.18 7.35 -10.18
CA ARG A 109 -20.53 7.46 -8.87
C ARG A 109 -21.42 6.97 -7.74
N ILE A 110 -22.69 7.38 -7.71
CA ILE A 110 -23.63 7.03 -6.64
C ILE A 110 -24.09 5.57 -6.75
N HIS A 111 -24.45 5.12 -7.94
CA HIS A 111 -25.12 3.84 -8.19
C HIS A 111 -24.21 2.75 -8.76
N SER A 112 -22.95 3.06 -9.04
CA SER A 112 -21.95 2.21 -9.71
C SER A 112 -21.97 2.29 -11.23
N ILE A 113 -20.79 2.04 -11.82
CA ILE A 113 -20.60 1.97 -13.27
C ILE A 113 -21.23 0.66 -13.78
N PRO A 114 -22.05 0.70 -14.85
CA PRO A 114 -22.59 -0.50 -15.47
C PRO A 114 -21.50 -1.52 -15.83
N PRO A 115 -21.70 -2.84 -15.63
CA PRO A 115 -20.70 -3.87 -15.93
C PRO A 115 -20.21 -3.84 -17.39
N GLU A 116 -21.09 -3.45 -18.32
CA GLU A 116 -20.80 -3.31 -19.75
C GLU A 116 -19.74 -2.22 -20.03
N LEU A 117 -19.62 -1.23 -19.14
CA LEU A 117 -18.71 -0.09 -19.26
C LEU A 117 -17.53 -0.16 -18.28
N GLY A 118 -17.70 -0.90 -17.17
CA GLY A 118 -16.79 -0.90 -16.02
C GLY A 118 -15.60 -1.86 -16.12
N GLY A 119 -15.43 -2.57 -17.24
CA GLY A 119 -14.44 -3.63 -17.36
C GLY A 119 -14.77 -4.83 -16.45
N ASN A 120 -13.78 -5.67 -16.16
CA ASN A 120 -13.93 -6.95 -15.45
C ASN A 120 -14.16 -6.77 -13.94
N ARG A 121 -15.13 -5.94 -13.54
CA ARG A 121 -15.49 -5.66 -12.15
C ARG A 121 -16.65 -6.53 -11.71
N GLY A 122 -16.54 -7.12 -10.53
CA GLY A 122 -17.65 -7.85 -9.93
C GLY A 122 -18.79 -6.91 -9.56
N VAL A 123 -20.03 -7.39 -9.61
CA VAL A 123 -21.26 -6.64 -9.25
C VAL A 123 -21.21 -6.05 -7.82
N PHE A 124 -20.41 -6.65 -6.94
CA PHE A 124 -20.21 -6.19 -5.56
C PHE A 124 -19.21 -5.03 -5.42
N PHE A 125 -18.55 -4.62 -6.50
CA PHE A 125 -17.67 -3.47 -6.50
C PHE A 125 -18.49 -2.20 -6.72
N ALA A 126 -19.08 -1.67 -5.66
CA ALA A 126 -19.44 -0.26 -5.65
C ALA A 126 -18.15 0.53 -5.92
N PRO A 127 -18.18 1.58 -6.75
CA PRO A 127 -17.02 2.40 -7.00
C PRO A 127 -16.66 3.05 -5.66
N GLU A 128 -15.64 2.49 -5.00
CA GLU A 128 -14.90 3.14 -3.91
C GLU A 128 -14.10 4.29 -4.51
N THR A 129 -14.81 5.24 -5.09
CA THR A 129 -14.31 6.38 -5.82
C THR A 129 -14.76 7.59 -5.02
N GLY A 130 -13.96 8.64 -4.97
CA GLY A 130 -14.33 9.78 -4.12
C GLY A 130 -15.54 10.58 -4.63
N PRO A 131 -15.84 11.70 -3.95
CA PRO A 131 -17.07 12.44 -4.12
C PRO A 131 -17.20 13.11 -5.49
N VAL A 132 -18.44 13.49 -5.80
CA VAL A 132 -18.79 14.34 -6.95
C VAL A 132 -19.21 15.71 -6.44
N VAL A 133 -18.69 16.75 -7.05
CA VAL A 133 -19.15 18.13 -6.88
C VAL A 133 -20.01 18.45 -8.09
N LEU A 134 -21.32 18.53 -7.87
CA LEU A 134 -22.27 18.97 -8.88
C LEU A 134 -22.36 20.49 -8.81
N MET A 135 -22.09 21.15 -9.93
CA MET A 135 -22.23 22.60 -10.09
C MET A 135 -23.34 22.86 -11.09
N GLU A 136 -24.46 23.39 -10.60
CA GLU A 136 -25.59 23.80 -11.44
C GLU A 136 -25.40 25.23 -11.94
N GLU A 137 -25.95 25.48 -13.12
CA GLU A 137 -25.84 26.77 -13.79
C GLU A 137 -26.54 27.87 -12.98
N GLY A 138 -25.78 28.90 -12.60
CA GLY A 138 -26.29 30.08 -11.88
C GLY A 138 -26.21 30.02 -10.36
N GLU A 139 -25.84 28.88 -9.76
CA GLU A 139 -25.85 28.71 -8.30
C GLU A 139 -24.49 28.84 -7.61
N LEU A 140 -23.39 29.04 -8.34
CA LEU A 140 -22.05 29.13 -7.73
C LEU A 140 -21.92 30.34 -6.77
N PRO A 141 -21.96 30.14 -5.44
CA PRO A 141 -21.82 31.22 -4.49
C PRO A 141 -20.37 31.71 -4.51
N LYS A 142 -20.17 33.02 -4.30
CA LYS A 142 -18.81 33.60 -4.20
C LYS A 142 -17.99 33.02 -3.04
N GLU A 143 -18.65 32.43 -2.04
CA GLU A 143 -18.03 31.86 -0.84
C GLU A 143 -18.55 30.43 -0.60
N CYS A 144 -18.25 29.51 -1.51
CA CYS A 144 -18.59 28.09 -1.32
C CYS A 144 -17.45 27.32 -0.67
N GLN A 145 -17.74 26.56 0.39
CA GLN A 145 -16.81 25.59 0.94
C GLN A 145 -16.97 24.26 0.20
N LEU A 146 -15.85 23.66 -0.22
CA LEU A 146 -15.83 22.37 -0.91
C LEU A 146 -16.65 21.31 -0.16
N SER A 147 -16.55 21.26 1.17
CA SER A 147 -17.26 20.28 2.03
C SER A 147 -18.77 20.25 1.81
N ASP A 148 -19.36 21.38 1.46
CA ASP A 148 -20.82 21.53 1.38
C ASP A 148 -21.35 21.07 0.01
N LEU A 149 -20.48 21.00 -1.00
CA LEU A 149 -20.81 20.61 -2.36
C LEU A 149 -20.50 19.13 -2.66
N LEU A 150 -19.87 18.40 -1.74
CA LEU A 150 -19.46 17.02 -1.98
C LEU A 150 -20.63 16.06 -1.82
N ILE A 151 -21.00 15.42 -2.92
CA ILE A 151 -21.94 14.31 -2.94
C ILE A 151 -21.15 13.00 -2.87
N PHE A 152 -21.37 12.24 -1.80
CA PHE A 152 -20.66 10.98 -1.57
C PHE A 152 -21.48 9.78 -2.05
N PRO A 153 -20.83 8.75 -2.62
CA PRO A 153 -21.50 7.49 -2.93
C PRO A 153 -21.90 6.74 -1.65
N HIS A 154 -22.84 5.80 -1.79
CA HIS A 154 -23.35 5.03 -0.64
C HIS A 154 -22.23 4.35 0.14
N GLY A 155 -22.23 4.55 1.47
CA GLY A 155 -21.25 3.96 2.37
C GLY A 155 -19.92 4.71 2.49
N GLN A 156 -19.75 5.83 1.78
CA GLN A 156 -18.62 6.76 2.00
C GLN A 156 -19.02 7.96 2.86
N SER A 157 -18.02 8.62 3.44
CA SER A 157 -18.18 9.81 4.26
C SER A 157 -17.03 10.77 4.01
N LEU A 158 -17.25 12.06 4.31
CA LEU A 158 -16.22 13.09 4.27
C LEU A 158 -14.98 12.69 5.08
N SER A 159 -15.17 12.17 6.30
CA SER A 159 -14.08 11.74 7.17
C SER A 159 -13.24 10.61 6.57
N ARG A 160 -13.87 9.62 5.92
CA ARG A 160 -13.15 8.51 5.27
C ARG A 160 -12.36 9.01 4.07
N TRP A 161 -12.98 9.83 3.23
CA TRP A 161 -12.30 10.39 2.06
C TRP A 161 -11.14 11.32 2.45
N GLN A 162 -11.34 12.18 3.46
CA GLN A 162 -10.26 13.00 4.04
C GLN A 162 -9.12 12.15 4.59
N HIS A 163 -9.42 11.05 5.28
CA HIS A 163 -8.39 10.12 5.75
C HIS A 163 -7.58 9.52 4.59
N GLN A 164 -8.22 9.13 3.49
CA GLN A 164 -7.52 8.62 2.30
C GLN A 164 -6.57 9.67 1.71
N LEU A 165 -7.05 10.90 1.57
CA LEU A 165 -6.24 12.02 1.10
C LEU A 165 -5.07 12.33 2.03
N GLN A 166 -5.28 12.27 3.34
CA GLN A 166 -4.23 12.48 4.34
C GLN A 166 -3.15 11.38 4.27
N GLU A 167 -3.50 10.11 4.06
CA GLU A 167 -2.52 9.03 3.90
C GLU A 167 -1.67 9.21 2.62
N LEU A 168 -2.31 9.61 1.52
CA LEU A 168 -1.61 9.95 0.27
C LEU A 168 -0.66 11.14 0.47
N ASP A 169 -1.11 12.18 1.18
CA ASP A 169 -0.31 13.36 1.49
C ASP A 169 0.86 13.05 2.44
N LYS A 170 0.65 12.20 3.46
CA LYS A 170 1.71 11.66 4.32
C LYS A 170 2.77 10.91 3.52
N ALA A 171 2.36 10.10 2.54
CA ALA A 171 3.27 9.38 1.65
C ALA A 171 4.09 10.37 0.79
N ASN A 172 3.44 11.40 0.24
CA ASN A 172 4.13 12.47 -0.50
C ASN A 172 5.09 13.28 0.37
N ALA A 173 4.72 13.62 1.60
CA ALA A 173 5.58 14.30 2.56
C ALA A 173 6.80 13.43 2.92
N ALA A 174 6.60 12.12 3.09
CA ALA A 174 7.69 11.17 3.34
C ALA A 174 8.63 11.05 2.13
N ALA A 175 8.08 11.03 0.92
CA ALA A 175 8.85 11.08 -0.33
C ALA A 175 9.66 12.37 -0.47
N GLN A 176 9.09 13.53 -0.16
CA GLN A 176 9.79 14.82 -0.20
C GLN A 176 10.99 14.83 0.77
N ARG A 177 10.86 14.22 1.95
CA ARG A 177 11.96 14.08 2.93
C ARG A 177 13.11 13.17 2.46
N LEU A 178 12.84 12.24 1.54
CA LEU A 178 13.87 11.42 0.91
C LEU A 178 14.69 12.21 -0.12
N GLY A 179 14.15 13.29 -0.68
CA GLY A 179 14.81 14.10 -1.69
C GLY A 179 15.05 13.31 -2.98
N THR A 180 16.26 13.42 -3.54
CA THR A 180 16.69 12.68 -4.74
C THR A 180 17.27 11.29 -4.44
N TYR A 181 17.31 10.87 -3.17
CA TYR A 181 17.90 9.59 -2.80
C TYR A 181 16.96 8.44 -3.22
N CYS A 182 17.29 7.80 -4.35
CA CYS A 182 16.75 6.51 -4.74
C CYS A 182 17.85 5.45 -4.54
N ASP A 183 17.55 4.36 -3.84
CA ASP A 183 18.50 3.26 -3.66
C ASP A 183 18.84 2.63 -5.02
N PRO A 184 20.12 2.59 -5.44
CA PRO A 184 20.52 1.97 -6.70
C PRO A 184 20.22 0.46 -6.75
N LYS A 185 19.97 -0.21 -5.61
CA LYS A 185 19.52 -1.62 -5.56
C LYS A 185 18.01 -1.79 -5.76
N SER A 186 17.26 -0.72 -6.00
CA SER A 186 15.87 -0.80 -6.47
C SER A 186 15.79 -1.02 -8.00
N ILE A 187 16.95 -1.00 -8.66
CA ILE A 187 17.09 -1.09 -10.12
C ILE A 187 17.02 -2.56 -10.56
N VAL A 188 15.86 -2.96 -11.06
CA VAL A 188 15.83 -3.78 -12.28
C VAL A 188 15.79 -2.76 -13.42
N ASP A 189 16.65 -2.92 -14.43
CA ASP A 189 16.82 -1.98 -15.55
C ASP A 189 15.48 -1.73 -16.26
N ILE A 190 14.89 -0.57 -15.97
CA ILE A 190 13.64 -0.09 -16.55
C ILE A 190 14.01 0.98 -17.60
N PRO A 191 13.81 0.71 -18.90
CA PRO A 191 14.01 1.72 -19.95
C PRO A 191 13.03 2.90 -19.81
N GLU A 192 13.50 4.12 -20.10
CA GLU A 192 12.78 5.38 -19.89
C GLU A 192 11.97 5.84 -21.13
N ASP A 193 10.64 5.83 -21.00
CA ASP A 193 9.68 6.63 -21.78
C ASP A 193 9.04 7.64 -20.79
N LEU A 194 8.67 8.86 -21.21
CA LEU A 194 8.32 9.99 -20.32
C LEU A 194 7.15 9.68 -19.36
N MET A 195 6.13 8.96 -19.82
CA MET A 195 4.99 8.55 -18.98
C MET A 195 5.31 7.33 -18.11
N GLU A 196 6.26 6.51 -18.54
CA GLU A 196 6.84 5.45 -17.72
C GLU A 196 7.74 6.04 -16.64
N GLU A 197 8.43 7.16 -16.91
CA GLU A 197 9.32 7.84 -15.96
C GLU A 197 8.58 8.24 -14.68
N ARG A 198 7.35 8.77 -14.78
CA ARG A 198 6.51 9.08 -13.61
C ARG A 198 6.22 7.83 -12.78
N LEU A 199 5.74 6.76 -13.43
CA LEU A 199 5.38 5.47 -12.79
C LEU A 199 6.60 4.72 -12.23
N VAL A 200 7.77 4.94 -12.79
CA VAL A 200 9.02 4.34 -12.34
C VAL A 200 9.58 5.13 -11.16
N THR A 201 9.50 6.46 -11.22
CA THR A 201 9.89 7.36 -10.13
C THR A 201 9.01 7.13 -8.90
N ALA A 202 7.68 7.18 -9.06
CA ALA A 202 6.91 5.95 -8.88
C ALA A 202 7.23 5.01 -7.72
N PHE A 203 7.24 3.80 -8.23
CA PHE A 203 7.82 2.61 -7.67
C PHE A 203 9.13 2.86 -6.90
N ARG A 204 10.14 3.53 -7.47
CA ARG A 204 11.46 3.69 -6.83
C ARG A 204 11.39 4.39 -5.48
N VAL A 205 10.63 5.47 -5.39
CA VAL A 205 10.46 6.25 -4.16
C VAL A 205 9.71 5.43 -3.11
N VAL A 206 8.62 4.76 -3.50
CA VAL A 206 7.81 3.94 -2.58
C VAL A 206 8.58 2.71 -2.11
N ASP A 207 9.32 2.02 -2.98
CA ASP A 207 10.14 0.87 -2.62
C ASP A 207 11.25 1.29 -1.64
N THR A 208 11.87 2.45 -1.86
CA THR A 208 12.87 3.01 -0.93
C THR A 208 12.25 3.35 0.43
N LEU A 209 11.05 3.95 0.45
CA LEU A 209 10.28 4.21 1.68
C LEU A 209 9.98 2.91 2.44
N SER A 210 9.51 1.89 1.71
CA SER A 210 9.19 0.57 2.25
C SER A 210 10.42 -0.07 2.90
N ARG A 211 11.57 -0.11 2.20
CA ARG A 211 12.83 -0.66 2.74
C ARG A 211 13.33 0.07 3.99
N LYS A 212 13.29 1.41 3.99
CA LYS A 212 13.69 2.22 5.14
C LYS A 212 12.82 1.95 6.36
N ARG A 213 11.50 1.84 6.17
CA ARG A 213 10.55 1.49 7.23
C ARG A 213 10.74 0.05 7.69
N GLN A 214 10.98 -0.89 6.79
CA GLN A 214 11.30 -2.28 7.14
C GLN A 214 12.53 -2.35 8.04
N ALA A 215 13.62 -1.66 7.68
CA ALA A 215 14.83 -1.62 8.48
C ALA A 215 14.55 -1.09 9.89
N HIS A 216 13.78 0.00 10.01
CA HIS A 216 13.36 0.54 11.30
C HIS A 216 12.56 -0.47 12.11
N VAL A 217 11.54 -1.12 11.53
CA VAL A 217 10.74 -2.15 12.21
C VAL A 217 11.63 -3.31 12.70
N THR A 218 12.52 -3.83 11.85
CA THR A 218 13.43 -4.92 12.25
C THR A 218 14.40 -4.50 13.35
N TRP A 219 14.90 -3.27 13.30
CA TRP A 219 15.81 -2.73 14.32
C TRP A 219 15.10 -2.49 15.64
N SER A 220 13.86 -1.96 15.63
CA SER A 220 13.04 -1.80 16.84
C SER A 220 12.75 -3.13 17.53
N HIS A 221 12.40 -4.18 16.78
CA HIS A 221 12.23 -5.52 17.34
C HIS A 221 13.55 -6.09 17.90
N GLY A 222 14.67 -5.82 17.23
CA GLY A 222 16.01 -6.17 17.74
C GLY A 222 16.33 -5.47 19.06
N ILE A 223 16.03 -4.18 19.20
CA ILE A 223 16.21 -3.44 20.45
C ILE A 223 15.32 -4.00 21.56
N MET A 224 14.03 -4.25 21.28
CA MET A 224 13.13 -4.84 22.27
C MET A 224 13.65 -6.18 22.78
N LEU A 225 14.17 -7.01 21.88
CA LEU A 225 14.78 -8.27 22.26
C LEU A 225 15.99 -8.03 23.19
N CYS A 226 16.90 -7.14 22.81
CA CYS A 226 18.07 -6.79 23.64
C CYS A 226 17.69 -6.21 25.01
N LEU A 227 16.70 -5.32 25.06
CA LEU A 227 16.18 -4.74 26.31
C LEU A 227 15.50 -5.82 27.17
N GLY A 228 14.76 -6.73 26.55
CA GLY A 228 14.18 -7.90 27.23
C GLY A 228 15.26 -8.77 27.88
N PHE A 229 16.32 -9.10 27.15
CA PHE A 229 17.46 -9.83 27.70
C PHE A 229 18.18 -9.09 28.82
N ALA A 230 18.45 -7.79 28.64
CA ALA A 230 19.10 -6.97 29.65
C ALA A 230 18.25 -6.86 30.92
N GLY A 231 16.94 -6.65 30.78
CA GLY A 231 16.00 -6.61 31.90
C GLY A 231 15.96 -7.92 32.67
N LEU A 232 15.87 -9.06 31.97
CA LEU A 232 15.93 -10.38 32.60
C LEU A 232 17.24 -10.62 33.35
N LEU A 233 18.38 -10.26 32.73
CA LEU A 233 19.69 -10.41 33.36
C LEU A 233 19.79 -9.59 34.64
N VAL A 234 19.37 -8.32 34.60
CA VAL A 234 19.36 -7.43 35.77
C VAL A 234 18.46 -8.00 36.86
N MET A 235 17.25 -8.43 36.53
CA MET A 235 16.34 -9.03 37.50
C MET A 235 16.94 -10.29 38.14
N GLN A 236 17.49 -11.19 37.34
CA GLN A 236 18.10 -12.40 37.86
C GLN A 236 19.32 -12.10 38.77
N CYS A 237 20.12 -11.09 38.42
CA CYS A 237 21.20 -10.60 39.29
C CYS A 237 20.65 -9.99 40.59
N MET A 238 19.63 -9.13 40.54
CA MET A 238 19.05 -8.53 41.75
C MET A 238 18.50 -9.58 42.72
N GLY A 239 17.85 -10.62 42.20
CA GLY A 239 17.35 -11.73 43.02
C GLY A 239 18.43 -12.53 43.73
N MET A 240 19.65 -12.58 43.17
CA MET A 240 20.80 -13.21 43.85
C MET A 240 21.38 -12.32 44.95
N TRP A 241 21.39 -11.00 44.74
CA TRP A 241 22.08 -10.06 45.64
C TRP A 241 21.21 -9.57 46.81
N ILE A 242 19.88 -9.58 46.68
CA ILE A 242 18.95 -9.05 47.68
C ILE A 242 17.96 -10.14 48.11
N PRO A 243 18.30 -10.94 49.14
CA PRO A 243 17.39 -11.93 49.69
C PRO A 243 16.11 -11.26 50.23
N GLY A 244 14.94 -11.83 49.93
CA GLY A 244 13.65 -11.34 50.42
C GLY A 244 12.99 -10.26 49.55
N LEU A 245 13.62 -9.82 48.45
CA LEU A 245 12.94 -9.01 47.45
C LEU A 245 11.79 -9.84 46.82
N PRO A 246 10.56 -9.32 46.73
CA PRO A 246 9.44 -10.04 46.12
C PRO A 246 9.64 -10.08 44.60
N MET A 247 10.47 -11.02 44.14
CA MET A 247 10.87 -11.14 42.74
C MET A 247 9.67 -11.28 41.79
N ALA A 248 8.59 -11.92 42.24
CA ALA A 248 7.35 -12.03 41.47
C ALA A 248 6.76 -10.66 41.10
N ASP A 249 6.72 -9.72 42.04
CA ASP A 249 6.20 -8.37 41.81
C ASP A 249 7.14 -7.58 40.88
N VAL A 250 8.46 -7.74 41.05
CA VAL A 250 9.47 -7.13 40.18
C VAL A 250 9.33 -7.63 38.74
N TYR A 251 9.21 -8.95 38.55
CA TYR A 251 8.97 -9.55 37.23
C TYR A 251 7.65 -9.06 36.63
N ALA A 252 6.58 -9.02 37.42
CA ALA A 252 5.28 -8.55 36.95
C ALA A 252 5.37 -7.09 36.45
N VAL A 253 6.01 -6.20 37.21
CA VAL A 253 6.22 -4.80 36.81
C VAL A 253 7.11 -4.70 35.57
N GLY A 254 8.21 -5.47 35.50
CA GLY A 254 9.08 -5.48 34.33
C GLY A 254 8.37 -5.93 33.05
N PHE A 255 7.60 -7.02 33.12
CA PHE A 255 6.81 -7.50 31.99
C PHE A 255 5.69 -6.53 31.62
N MET A 256 5.06 -5.86 32.59
CA MET A 256 4.09 -4.80 32.32
C MET A 256 4.74 -3.60 31.60
N MET A 257 5.94 -3.18 31.99
CA MET A 257 6.69 -2.10 31.31
C MET A 257 7.12 -2.50 29.90
N LEU A 258 7.64 -3.73 29.72
CA LEU A 258 7.99 -4.25 28.39
C LEU A 258 6.76 -4.38 27.50
N GLY A 259 5.65 -4.87 28.04
CA GLY A 259 4.35 -4.97 27.35
C GLY A 259 3.83 -3.60 26.94
N ALA A 260 3.85 -2.62 27.85
CA ALA A 260 3.47 -1.24 27.57
C ALA A 260 4.38 -0.58 26.51
N GLY A 261 5.69 -0.80 26.59
CA GLY A 261 6.66 -0.34 25.58
C GLY A 261 6.44 -0.98 24.21
N HIS A 262 6.10 -2.27 24.18
CA HIS A 262 5.71 -2.97 22.96
C HIS A 262 4.40 -2.41 22.38
N MET A 263 3.37 -2.19 23.21
CA MET A 263 2.13 -1.55 22.79
C MET A 263 2.37 -0.14 22.26
N TRP A 264 3.23 0.65 22.91
CA TRP A 264 3.61 1.99 22.47
C TRP A 264 4.29 1.95 21.10
N ILE A 265 5.27 1.07 20.91
CA ILE A 265 5.97 0.94 19.62
C ILE A 265 5.03 0.43 18.53
N ARG A 266 4.04 -0.39 18.87
CA ARG A 266 2.97 -0.76 17.92
C ARG A 266 2.07 0.41 17.54
N GLN A 267 1.78 1.32 18.48
CA GLN A 267 1.03 2.54 18.18
C GLN A 267 1.83 3.53 17.33
N LEU A 268 3.17 3.44 17.33
CA LEU A 268 3.97 4.14 16.35
C LEU A 268 3.72 3.45 14.99
N GLU A 269 2.87 4.07 14.17
CA GLU A 269 2.34 3.68 12.83
C GLU A 269 3.36 3.11 11.81
N ALA A 270 4.63 2.99 12.16
CA ALA A 270 5.72 2.55 11.31
C ALA A 270 5.53 1.13 10.72
N THR A 271 4.87 0.23 11.45
CA THR A 271 4.62 -1.15 10.96
C THR A 271 3.54 -1.16 9.88
N ASP A 272 2.47 -0.41 10.08
CA ASP A 272 1.37 -0.33 9.11
C ASP A 272 1.81 0.39 7.83
N GLN A 273 2.57 1.48 7.96
CA GLN A 273 3.10 2.22 6.83
C GLN A 273 4.08 1.39 5.98
N TYR A 274 4.89 0.53 6.60
CA TYR A 274 5.77 -0.39 5.86
C TYR A 274 4.97 -1.28 4.91
N ALA A 275 3.93 -1.93 5.45
CA ALA A 275 3.12 -2.87 4.70
C ALA A 275 2.39 -2.18 3.55
N ASP A 276 1.79 -1.02 3.80
CA ASP A 276 1.08 -0.26 2.77
C ASP A 276 2.04 0.23 1.66
N TYR A 277 3.22 0.75 1.99
CA TYR A 277 4.22 1.12 0.98
C TYR A 277 4.72 -0.09 0.20
N ARG A 278 4.90 -1.24 0.85
CA ARG A 278 5.30 -2.46 0.13
C ARG A 278 4.25 -2.85 -0.90
N VAL A 279 2.97 -2.81 -0.53
CA VAL A 279 1.84 -3.13 -1.41
C VAL A 279 1.77 -2.14 -2.57
N LEU A 280 1.87 -0.84 -2.29
CA LEU A 280 1.88 0.20 -3.31
C LEU A 280 3.04 0.00 -4.29
N ALA A 281 4.26 -0.25 -3.80
CA ALA A 281 5.41 -0.51 -4.67
C ALA A 281 5.19 -1.72 -5.57
N GLU A 282 4.72 -2.85 -5.02
CA GLU A 282 4.46 -4.05 -5.81
C GLU A 282 3.37 -3.84 -6.86
N CYS A 283 2.30 -3.11 -6.52
CA CYS A 283 1.24 -2.80 -7.48
C CYS A 283 1.73 -1.88 -8.60
N LEU A 284 2.52 -0.84 -8.30
CA LEU A 284 3.11 0.04 -9.31
C LEU A 284 4.06 -0.74 -10.24
N ARG A 285 4.81 -1.69 -9.68
CA ARG A 285 5.67 -2.59 -10.46
C ARG A 285 4.88 -3.50 -11.38
N VAL A 286 3.82 -4.15 -10.89
CA VAL A 286 2.91 -4.95 -11.72
C VAL A 286 2.29 -4.08 -12.81
N GLN A 287 1.81 -2.87 -12.47
CA GLN A 287 1.25 -1.92 -13.43
C GLN A 287 2.23 -1.59 -14.55
N TYR A 288 3.48 -1.33 -14.20
CA TYR A 288 4.53 -1.03 -15.16
C TYR A 288 4.73 -2.17 -16.17
N PHE A 289 4.88 -3.41 -15.67
CA PHE A 289 5.12 -4.56 -16.53
C PHE A 289 3.88 -4.98 -17.33
N TRP A 290 2.68 -4.87 -16.75
CA TRP A 290 1.42 -5.03 -17.46
C TRP A 290 1.31 -4.05 -18.62
N ARG A 291 1.58 -2.76 -18.37
CA ARG A 291 1.56 -1.75 -19.43
C ARG A 291 2.57 -2.03 -20.54
N LYS A 292 3.80 -2.45 -20.19
CA LYS A 292 4.80 -2.87 -21.18
C LYS A 292 4.39 -4.10 -21.98
N ALA A 293 3.74 -5.06 -21.32
CA ALA A 293 3.21 -6.26 -21.96
C ALA A 293 1.88 -6.02 -22.71
N GLY A 294 1.38 -4.79 -22.79
CA GLY A 294 0.10 -4.48 -23.44
C GLY A 294 -1.15 -4.95 -22.68
N VAL A 295 -1.03 -5.26 -21.40
CA VAL A 295 -2.16 -5.59 -20.52
C VAL A 295 -2.84 -4.29 -20.08
N ALA A 296 -4.10 -4.11 -20.46
CA ALA A 296 -4.91 -2.92 -20.14
C ALA A 296 -5.50 -2.93 -18.71
N ALA A 297 -5.36 -4.03 -17.97
CA ALA A 297 -5.97 -4.17 -16.65
C ALA A 297 -5.28 -3.25 -15.61
N ALA A 298 -6.06 -2.75 -14.65
CA ALA A 298 -5.54 -1.96 -13.55
C ALA A 298 -5.29 -2.83 -12.31
N PRO A 299 -4.09 -2.85 -11.71
CA PRO A 299 -3.82 -3.60 -10.48
C PRO A 299 -4.77 -3.26 -9.32
N ALA A 300 -5.26 -2.01 -9.28
CA ALA A 300 -6.20 -1.52 -8.28
C ALA A 300 -7.56 -2.25 -8.25
N ASP A 301 -7.90 -2.99 -9.30
CA ASP A 301 -9.17 -3.73 -9.41
C ASP A 301 -9.06 -5.17 -8.85
N PHE A 302 -7.86 -5.67 -8.60
CA PHE A 302 -7.63 -7.07 -8.17
C PHE A 302 -7.45 -7.26 -6.64
N PHE A 303 -7.68 -6.20 -5.85
CA PHE A 303 -7.65 -6.31 -4.39
C PHE A 303 -8.83 -7.13 -3.86
N MET A 304 -8.57 -7.98 -2.86
CA MET A 304 -9.63 -8.72 -2.19
C MET A 304 -10.52 -7.78 -1.36
N HIS A 305 -11.83 -8.06 -1.31
CA HIS A 305 -12.80 -7.22 -0.59
C HIS A 305 -12.46 -7.02 0.89
N LYS A 306 -11.94 -8.07 1.55
CA LYS A 306 -11.47 -8.01 2.94
C LYS A 306 -10.40 -6.93 3.19
N HIS A 307 -9.66 -6.52 2.16
CA HIS A 307 -8.53 -5.59 2.26
C HIS A 307 -8.84 -4.18 1.75
N MET A 308 -9.96 -3.99 1.04
CA MET A 308 -10.28 -2.74 0.36
C MET A 308 -10.31 -1.54 1.29
N ARG A 309 -10.96 -1.67 2.45
CA ARG A 309 -11.09 -0.55 3.40
C ARG A 309 -9.75 -0.02 3.91
N ARG A 310 -8.78 -0.92 4.14
CA ARG A 310 -7.44 -0.53 4.65
C ARG A 310 -6.57 0.03 3.52
N LEU A 311 -6.68 -0.55 2.34
CA LEU A 311 -5.85 -0.21 1.18
C LEU A 311 -6.49 0.79 0.22
N SER A 312 -7.58 1.46 0.62
CA SER A 312 -8.31 2.34 -0.28
C SER A 312 -7.45 3.49 -0.78
N TRP A 313 -6.57 4.05 0.07
CA TRP A 313 -5.65 5.12 -0.34
C TRP A 313 -4.58 4.60 -1.33
N VAL A 314 -4.10 3.36 -1.12
CA VAL A 314 -3.15 2.69 -2.03
C VAL A 314 -3.79 2.47 -3.39
N ARG A 315 -5.05 2.03 -3.43
CA ARG A 315 -5.82 1.85 -4.67
C ARG A 315 -5.96 3.16 -5.44
N GLU A 316 -6.32 4.24 -4.76
CA GLU A 316 -6.42 5.57 -5.37
C GLU A 316 -5.06 6.04 -5.92
N ALA A 317 -3.98 5.83 -5.16
CA ALA A 317 -2.63 6.13 -5.63
C ALA A 317 -2.25 5.34 -6.89
N ILE A 318 -2.59 4.04 -6.98
CA ILE A 318 -2.34 3.19 -8.16
C ILE A 318 -3.13 3.67 -9.38
N LYS A 319 -4.44 3.93 -9.18
CA LYS A 319 -5.34 4.45 -10.24
C LYS A 319 -4.84 5.77 -10.81
N ALA A 320 -4.22 6.62 -9.99
CA ALA A 320 -3.69 7.90 -10.42
C ALA A 320 -2.58 7.76 -11.50
N PHE A 321 -1.93 6.61 -11.62
CA PHE A 321 -0.95 6.32 -12.69
C PHE A 321 -1.52 5.48 -13.83
N HIS A 322 -2.79 5.10 -13.76
CA HIS A 322 -3.44 4.22 -14.73
C HIS A 322 -4.12 5.03 -15.83
N LEU A 323 -3.33 5.73 -16.64
CA LEU A 323 -3.85 6.39 -17.84
C LEU A 323 -4.16 5.36 -18.93
N PRO A 324 -5.26 5.55 -19.71
CA PRO A 324 -5.63 4.62 -20.76
C PRO A 324 -4.55 4.68 -21.85
N VAL A 325 -3.86 3.56 -22.05
CA VAL A 325 -2.71 3.49 -22.95
C VAL A 325 -3.17 3.09 -24.34
N SER A 326 -2.96 3.92 -25.36
CA SER A 326 -3.21 3.57 -26.77
C SER A 326 -2.37 2.37 -27.27
N ARG A 327 -1.31 1.98 -26.55
CA ARG A 327 -0.43 0.82 -26.85
C ARG A 327 -0.96 -0.54 -26.34
N ALA A 328 -2.14 -0.62 -25.72
CA ALA A 328 -2.69 -1.85 -25.16
C ALA A 328 -2.94 -3.01 -26.18
N ASN A 329 -2.62 -2.81 -27.47
CA ASN A 329 -2.93 -3.75 -28.54
C ASN A 329 -1.75 -4.56 -29.08
N GLN A 330 -0.52 -4.40 -28.57
CA GLN A 330 0.61 -5.24 -28.98
C GLN A 330 1.22 -5.94 -27.75
N PHE A 331 0.80 -7.18 -27.48
CA PHE A 331 1.41 -7.96 -26.42
C PHE A 331 2.85 -8.30 -26.76
N THR A 332 3.75 -8.16 -25.79
CA THR A 332 5.16 -8.54 -25.94
C THR A 332 5.61 -9.37 -24.75
N GLN A 333 5.74 -10.69 -24.93
CA GLN A 333 6.25 -11.56 -23.85
C GLN A 333 7.67 -11.17 -23.41
N ALA A 334 8.49 -10.71 -24.35
CA ALA A 334 9.86 -10.27 -24.07
C ALA A 334 9.92 -9.11 -23.07
N SER A 335 8.89 -8.27 -22.99
CA SER A 335 8.85 -7.17 -22.02
C SER A 335 8.43 -7.62 -20.61
N ALA A 336 7.76 -8.77 -20.49
CA ALA A 336 7.38 -9.37 -19.21
C ALA A 336 8.49 -10.28 -18.64
N ALA A 337 9.38 -10.83 -19.47
CA ALA A 337 10.40 -11.77 -19.03
C ALA A 337 11.31 -11.25 -17.90
N PRO A 338 11.84 -10.01 -17.93
CA PRO A 338 12.69 -9.49 -16.86
C PRO A 338 11.96 -9.43 -15.50
N TRP A 339 10.66 -9.12 -15.53
CA TRP A 339 9.82 -9.11 -14.33
C TRP A 339 9.68 -10.49 -13.73
N LEU A 340 9.31 -11.47 -14.56
CA LEU A 340 9.06 -12.84 -14.12
C LEU A 340 10.32 -13.47 -13.54
N ILE A 341 11.45 -13.33 -14.24
CA ILE A 341 12.74 -13.87 -13.80
C ILE A 341 13.17 -13.19 -12.50
N GLY A 342 13.13 -11.85 -12.45
CA GLY A 342 13.49 -11.11 -11.24
C GLY A 342 12.60 -11.43 -10.03
N GLN A 343 11.32 -11.74 -10.25
CA GLN A 343 10.43 -12.22 -9.19
C GLN A 343 10.77 -13.62 -8.71
N LEU A 344 10.99 -14.54 -9.65
CA LEU A 344 11.39 -15.90 -9.30
C LEU A 344 12.67 -15.90 -8.47
N GLU A 345 13.70 -15.16 -8.90
CA GLU A 345 14.96 -15.01 -8.18
C GLU A 345 14.76 -14.40 -6.78
N TYR A 346 14.03 -13.28 -6.70
CA TYR A 346 13.76 -12.60 -5.42
C TYR A 346 13.04 -13.51 -4.41
N HIS A 347 12.02 -14.24 -4.87
CA HIS A 347 11.25 -15.14 -4.01
C HIS A 347 12.08 -16.36 -3.60
N THR A 348 12.88 -16.92 -4.50
CA THR A 348 13.81 -18.02 -4.20
C THR A 348 14.81 -17.60 -3.11
N ASP A 349 15.49 -16.47 -3.29
CA ASP A 349 16.48 -15.97 -2.34
C ASP A 349 15.85 -15.62 -0.99
N SER A 350 14.66 -15.02 -1.01
CA SER A 350 13.94 -14.64 0.19
C SER A 350 13.40 -15.84 0.96
N ALA A 351 12.92 -16.89 0.28
CA ALA A 351 12.52 -18.15 0.89
C ALA A 351 13.71 -18.82 1.58
N VAL A 352 14.86 -18.91 0.90
CA VAL A 352 16.08 -19.51 1.45
C VAL A 352 16.60 -18.72 2.65
N ARG A 353 16.69 -17.39 2.55
CA ARG A 353 17.18 -16.53 3.65
C ARG A 353 16.29 -16.63 4.89
N ASN A 354 14.98 -16.45 4.73
CA ASN A 354 14.03 -16.52 5.85
C ASN A 354 13.96 -17.95 6.43
N GLY A 355 14.01 -18.97 5.59
CA GLY A 355 14.03 -20.37 6.02
C GLY A 355 15.29 -20.73 6.80
N ARG A 356 16.47 -20.24 6.39
CA ARG A 356 17.73 -20.41 7.16
C ARG A 356 17.66 -19.74 8.52
N LEU A 357 17.17 -18.49 8.59
CA LEU A 357 17.01 -17.76 9.84
C LEU A 357 16.02 -18.47 10.79
N HIS A 358 14.86 -18.88 10.28
CA HIS A 358 13.87 -19.63 11.06
C HIS A 358 14.45 -20.93 11.63
N ARG A 359 15.14 -21.72 10.81
CA ARG A 359 15.79 -22.97 11.25
C ARG A 359 16.89 -22.71 12.28
N CYS A 360 17.71 -21.68 12.09
CA CYS A 360 18.77 -21.30 13.02
C CYS A 360 18.18 -20.92 14.38
N LEU A 361 17.17 -20.03 14.40
CA LEU A 361 16.49 -19.61 15.63
C LEU A 361 15.78 -20.78 16.31
N LYS A 362 15.07 -21.63 15.57
CA LYS A 362 14.43 -22.83 16.13
C LYS A 362 15.43 -23.79 16.77
N ARG A 363 16.58 -24.04 16.11
CA ARG A 363 17.65 -24.85 16.69
C ARG A 363 18.24 -24.18 17.93
N ALA A 364 18.47 -22.86 17.90
CA ALA A 364 18.96 -22.13 19.07
C ALA A 364 17.99 -22.26 20.26
N VAL A 365 16.68 -22.10 20.05
CA VAL A 365 15.65 -22.30 21.07
C VAL A 365 15.70 -23.72 21.65
N VAL A 366 15.71 -24.75 20.79
CA VAL A 366 15.78 -26.16 21.24
C VAL A 366 17.09 -26.44 21.99
N SER A 367 18.21 -25.95 21.49
CA SER A 367 19.51 -26.09 22.16
C SER A 367 19.53 -25.38 23.50
N MET A 368 18.97 -24.18 23.63
CA MET A 368 18.91 -23.46 24.89
C MET A 368 18.06 -24.21 25.93
N TYR A 369 16.90 -24.74 25.55
CA TYR A 369 16.09 -25.58 26.46
C TYR A 369 16.75 -26.93 26.77
N GLY A 370 17.44 -27.54 25.81
CA GLY A 370 18.17 -28.80 26.02
C GLY A 370 19.35 -28.62 26.97
N ILE A 371 20.18 -27.60 26.73
CA ILE A 371 21.30 -27.23 27.61
C ILE A 371 20.78 -26.82 28.99
N SER A 372 19.70 -26.04 29.05
CA SER A 372 18.99 -25.70 30.29
C SER A 372 18.66 -26.95 31.09
N GLY A 373 17.88 -27.87 30.50
CA GLY A 373 17.41 -29.06 31.18
C GLY A 373 18.56 -29.97 31.62
N ALA A 374 19.56 -30.18 30.76
CA ALA A 374 20.74 -30.97 31.11
C ALA A 374 21.54 -30.33 32.25
N PHE A 375 21.76 -29.02 32.20
CA PHE A 375 22.46 -28.27 33.23
C PHE A 375 21.69 -28.28 34.56
N THR A 376 20.36 -28.13 34.52
CA THR A 376 19.49 -28.27 35.67
C THR A 376 19.59 -29.65 36.30
N ILE A 377 19.48 -30.72 35.52
CA ILE A 377 19.59 -32.11 36.02
C ILE A 377 20.96 -32.33 36.66
N TRP A 378 22.03 -31.89 35.99
CA TRP A 378 23.39 -31.99 36.53
C TRP A 378 23.53 -31.21 37.83
N MET A 379 22.99 -30.00 37.89
CA MET A 379 22.98 -29.18 39.08
C MET A 379 22.23 -29.86 40.23
N PHE A 380 21.09 -30.50 40.00
CA PHE A 380 20.34 -31.24 41.03
C PHE A 380 21.09 -32.45 41.59
N ALA A 381 22.07 -32.99 40.87
CA ALA A 381 22.91 -34.10 41.34
C ALA A 381 23.99 -33.65 42.33
N LEU A 382 24.30 -32.35 42.42
CA LEU A 382 25.25 -31.82 43.39
C LEU A 382 24.64 -31.75 44.80
N PRO A 383 25.44 -31.86 45.87
CA PRO A 383 24.97 -31.62 47.23
C PRO A 383 24.33 -30.23 47.35
N ALA A 384 23.23 -30.13 48.09
CA ALA A 384 22.58 -28.85 48.34
C ALA A 384 23.46 -28.02 49.28
N ASP A 385 24.04 -26.95 48.75
CA ASP A 385 24.60 -25.87 49.52
C ASP A 385 23.97 -24.54 49.06
N GLN A 386 24.09 -23.51 49.90
CA GLN A 386 23.48 -22.21 49.65
C GLN A 386 23.93 -21.55 48.33
N TYR A 387 25.16 -21.82 47.88
CA TYR A 387 25.70 -21.23 46.64
C TYR A 387 25.22 -21.99 45.40
N VAL A 388 25.16 -23.31 45.47
CA VAL A 388 24.65 -24.20 44.42
C VAL A 388 23.16 -23.94 44.18
N ASP A 389 22.35 -23.72 45.22
CA ASP A 389 20.94 -23.37 45.07
C ASP A 389 20.72 -22.01 44.40
N MET A 390 21.57 -21.03 44.67
CA MET A 390 21.55 -19.73 43.99
C MET A 390 21.86 -19.88 42.49
N TRP A 391 22.92 -20.59 42.13
CA TRP A 391 23.30 -20.82 40.74
C TRP A 391 22.30 -21.71 39.99
N ARG A 392 21.65 -22.67 40.66
CA ARG A 392 20.52 -23.44 40.15
C ARG A 392 19.38 -22.52 39.70
N GLY A 393 18.95 -21.62 40.58
CA GLY A 393 17.90 -20.66 40.27
C GLY A 393 18.26 -19.71 39.13
N PHE A 394 19.51 -19.22 39.11
CA PHE A 394 20.02 -18.37 38.03
C PHE A 394 19.99 -19.08 36.67
N ALA A 395 20.56 -20.28 36.60
CA ALA A 395 20.65 -21.00 35.34
C ALA A 395 19.28 -21.40 34.81
N LEU A 396 18.38 -21.89 35.68
CA LEU A 396 16.99 -22.18 35.34
C LEU A 396 16.26 -20.94 34.80
N GLY A 397 16.32 -19.83 35.55
CA GLY A 397 15.65 -18.58 35.19
C GLY A 397 16.15 -18.01 33.87
N MET A 398 17.47 -17.90 33.70
CA MET A 398 18.07 -17.35 32.48
C MET A 398 17.77 -18.21 31.27
N SER A 399 18.00 -19.52 31.36
CA SER A 399 17.90 -20.37 30.18
C SER A 399 16.46 -20.54 29.68
N ALA A 400 15.49 -20.68 30.58
CA ALA A 400 14.06 -20.71 30.24
C ALA A 400 13.59 -19.37 29.63
N SER A 401 14.01 -18.26 30.23
CA SER A 401 13.60 -16.92 29.77
C SER A 401 14.25 -16.56 28.44
N CYS A 402 15.54 -16.88 28.23
CA CYS A 402 16.24 -16.69 26.98
C CYS A 402 15.61 -17.49 25.84
N GLY A 403 15.29 -18.78 26.08
CA GLY A 403 14.61 -19.62 25.11
C GLY A 403 13.22 -19.07 24.74
N THR A 404 12.49 -18.56 25.75
CA THR A 404 11.16 -17.95 25.56
C THR A 404 11.25 -16.66 24.74
N LEU A 405 12.19 -15.76 25.04
CA LEU A 405 12.38 -14.52 24.28
C LEU A 405 12.73 -14.79 22.82
N LEU A 406 13.64 -15.75 22.54
CA LEU A 406 13.97 -16.13 21.16
C LEU A 406 12.79 -16.75 20.43
N LEU A 407 11.97 -17.54 21.13
CA LEU A 407 10.75 -18.12 20.57
C LEU A 407 9.74 -17.02 20.19
N ILE A 408 9.50 -16.07 21.10
CA ILE A 408 8.62 -14.91 20.86
C ILE A 408 9.16 -14.08 19.70
N PHE A 409 10.46 -13.77 19.68
CA PHE A 409 11.08 -12.99 18.62
C PHE A 409 10.95 -13.67 17.25
N ASN A 410 11.22 -14.99 17.16
CA ASN A 410 11.04 -15.75 15.93
C ASN A 410 9.58 -15.76 15.46
N GLY A 411 8.63 -15.83 16.39
CA GLY A 411 7.20 -15.70 16.13
C GLY A 411 6.82 -14.32 15.59
N SER A 412 7.21 -13.25 16.29
CA SER A 412 6.92 -11.87 15.92
C SER A 412 7.54 -11.46 14.58
N MET A 413 8.75 -11.95 14.27
CA MET A 413 9.40 -11.70 12.99
C MET A 413 8.79 -12.50 11.83
N GLY A 414 8.01 -13.56 12.14
CA GLY A 414 7.29 -14.34 11.15
C GLY A 414 8.18 -15.04 10.13
N PHE A 415 9.46 -15.30 10.41
CA PHE A 415 10.41 -15.83 9.41
C PHE A 415 9.94 -17.14 8.77
N GLY A 416 9.30 -18.03 9.54
CA GLY A 416 8.73 -19.27 9.02
C GLY A 416 7.57 -19.04 8.06
N SER A 417 6.62 -18.18 8.45
CA SER A 417 5.47 -17.80 7.61
C SER A 417 5.93 -17.13 6.31
N ARG A 418 6.85 -16.15 6.42
CA ARG A 418 7.44 -15.46 5.26
C ARG A 418 8.18 -16.42 4.34
N ALA A 419 8.92 -17.38 4.87
CA ALA A 419 9.62 -18.38 4.06
C ALA A 419 8.64 -19.22 3.24
N ALA A 420 7.60 -19.77 3.87
CA ALA A 420 6.57 -20.58 3.20
C ALA A 420 5.80 -19.77 2.15
N GLN A 421 5.53 -18.50 2.43
CA GLN A 421 4.90 -17.57 1.48
C GLN A 421 5.78 -17.28 0.26
N HIS A 422 7.07 -17.03 0.47
CA HIS A 422 7.99 -16.86 -0.65
C HIS A 422 8.17 -18.15 -1.46
N GLU A 423 8.13 -19.33 -0.82
CA GLU A 423 8.18 -20.63 -1.48
C GLU A 423 6.96 -20.86 -2.39
N ARG A 424 5.74 -20.60 -1.90
CA ARG A 424 4.52 -20.66 -2.74
C ARG A 424 4.59 -19.73 -3.94
N MET A 425 5.02 -18.49 -3.72
CA MET A 425 5.16 -17.52 -4.82
C MET A 425 6.22 -17.96 -5.82
N GLN A 426 7.35 -18.50 -5.37
CA GLN A 426 8.37 -19.07 -6.24
C GLN A 426 7.78 -20.18 -7.13
N GLU A 427 7.01 -21.11 -6.55
CA GLU A 427 6.35 -22.19 -7.30
C GLU A 427 5.37 -21.66 -8.35
N SER A 428 4.55 -20.66 -8.00
CA SER A 428 3.63 -19.99 -8.93
C SER A 428 4.36 -19.32 -10.09
N PHE A 429 5.44 -18.56 -9.82
CA PHE A 429 6.23 -17.91 -10.85
C PHE A 429 6.98 -18.93 -11.74
N ALA A 430 7.57 -19.98 -11.16
CA ALA A 430 8.25 -21.02 -11.92
C ALA A 430 7.28 -21.74 -12.87
N SER A 431 6.10 -22.07 -12.38
CA SER A 431 5.04 -22.72 -13.16
C SER A 431 4.54 -21.79 -14.27
N ALA A 432 4.30 -20.51 -13.97
CA ALA A 432 3.84 -19.54 -14.95
C ALA A 432 4.88 -19.30 -16.06
N ILE A 433 6.18 -19.24 -15.73
CA ILE A 433 7.25 -19.11 -16.73
C ILE A 433 7.25 -20.32 -17.69
N HIS A 434 7.11 -21.53 -17.15
CA HIS A 434 7.03 -22.75 -17.96
C HIS A 434 5.77 -22.81 -18.83
N LEU A 435 4.62 -22.37 -18.32
CA LEU A 435 3.39 -22.29 -19.10
C LEU A 435 3.48 -21.24 -20.21
N LEU A 436 4.01 -20.05 -19.90
CA LEU A 436 4.19 -18.97 -20.88
C LEU A 436 5.11 -19.34 -22.05
N SER A 437 6.04 -20.30 -21.87
CA SER A 437 6.86 -20.79 -22.98
C SER A 437 6.15 -21.80 -23.88
N ASN A 438 5.06 -22.43 -23.40
CA ASN A 438 4.37 -23.52 -24.09
C ASN A 438 3.01 -23.11 -24.68
N VAL A 439 2.46 -21.96 -24.28
CA VAL A 439 1.19 -21.45 -24.80
C VAL A 439 1.40 -20.76 -26.14
N ASP A 440 0.68 -21.16 -27.18
CA ASP A 440 0.80 -20.58 -28.53
C ASP A 440 -0.04 -19.31 -28.72
N HIS A 441 -1.16 -19.19 -27.99
CA HIS A 441 -2.11 -18.09 -28.17
C HIS A 441 -1.77 -16.86 -27.32
N GLU A 442 -1.68 -15.70 -27.96
CA GLU A 442 -1.38 -14.41 -27.29
C GLU A 442 -2.40 -14.08 -26.17
N HIS A 443 -3.67 -14.40 -26.40
CA HIS A 443 -4.74 -14.15 -25.42
C HIS A 443 -4.50 -14.92 -24.11
N GLU A 444 -4.20 -16.20 -24.20
CA GLU A 444 -3.90 -17.06 -23.04
C GLU A 444 -2.63 -16.60 -22.31
N ARG A 445 -1.60 -16.16 -23.04
CA ARG A 445 -0.40 -15.58 -22.40
C ARG A 445 -0.74 -14.31 -21.63
N ARG A 446 -1.62 -13.47 -22.18
CA ARG A 446 -2.06 -12.22 -21.53
C ARG A 446 -2.90 -12.53 -20.29
N GLU A 447 -3.81 -13.49 -20.36
CA GLU A 447 -4.61 -13.95 -19.22
C GLU A 447 -3.72 -14.50 -18.10
N LEU A 448 -2.73 -15.35 -18.45
CA LEU A 448 -1.78 -15.89 -17.49
C LEU A 448 -0.94 -14.79 -16.79
N LEU A 449 -0.54 -13.72 -17.51
CA LEU A 449 0.11 -12.56 -16.88
C LEU A 449 -0.82 -11.78 -15.95
N VAL A 450 -2.10 -11.68 -16.30
CA VAL A 450 -3.12 -11.04 -15.45
C VAL A 450 -3.33 -11.86 -14.18
N ASP A 451 -3.44 -13.18 -14.30
CA ASP A 451 -3.63 -14.07 -13.15
C ASP A 451 -2.42 -14.08 -12.23
N LEU A 452 -1.20 -14.10 -12.79
CA LEU A 452 0.02 -14.02 -11.99
C LEU A 452 0.17 -12.67 -11.28
N GLY A 453 -0.17 -11.56 -11.96
CA GLY A 453 -0.18 -10.25 -11.33
C GLY A 453 -1.28 -10.13 -10.25
N ARG A 454 -2.46 -10.72 -10.48
CA ARG A 454 -3.53 -10.84 -9.48
C ARG A 454 -3.02 -11.58 -8.25
N GLU A 455 -2.41 -12.76 -8.42
CA GLU A 455 -1.83 -13.54 -7.32
C GLU A 455 -0.78 -12.73 -6.55
N THR A 456 0.08 -11.99 -7.28
CA THR A 456 1.09 -11.12 -6.66
C THR A 456 0.46 -10.02 -5.79
N ILE A 457 -0.59 -9.37 -6.28
CA ILE A 457 -1.31 -8.32 -5.55
C ILE A 457 -2.02 -8.91 -4.33
N GLN A 458 -2.69 -10.05 -4.50
CA GLN A 458 -3.39 -10.73 -3.43
C GLN A 458 -2.42 -11.14 -2.33
N GLU A 459 -1.36 -11.88 -2.66
CA GLU A 459 -0.37 -12.32 -1.68
C GLU A 459 0.27 -11.12 -0.96
N THR A 460 0.66 -10.07 -1.69
CA THR A 460 1.25 -8.87 -1.07
C THR A 460 0.26 -8.16 -0.14
N SER A 461 -1.03 -8.12 -0.49
CA SER A 461 -2.08 -7.56 0.37
C SER A 461 -2.33 -8.40 1.63
N GLU A 462 -2.12 -9.72 1.57
CA GLU A 462 -2.21 -10.59 2.75
C GLU A 462 -1.06 -10.37 3.74
N TRP A 463 0.11 -9.89 3.29
CA TRP A 463 1.25 -9.61 4.18
C TRP A 463 0.89 -8.62 5.27
N ILE A 464 -0.06 -7.73 4.99
CA ILE A 464 -0.59 -6.73 5.90
C ILE A 464 -1.29 -7.39 7.11
N TYR A 465 -2.02 -8.47 6.88
CA TYR A 465 -2.80 -9.15 7.92
C TYR A 465 -1.96 -10.12 8.72
N VAL A 466 -1.00 -10.78 8.07
CA VAL A 466 -0.03 -11.63 8.77
C VAL A 466 0.83 -10.82 9.74
N GLN A 467 1.01 -9.52 9.49
CA GLN A 467 1.78 -8.60 10.35
C GLN A 467 0.90 -7.72 11.27
N GLY A 468 -0.42 -7.70 11.06
CA GLY A 468 -1.38 -6.94 11.88
C GLY A 468 -1.86 -7.72 13.12
N PRO A 469 -2.43 -7.06 14.15
CA PRO A 469 -3.17 -7.78 15.19
C PRO A 469 -4.40 -8.49 14.58
N PRO A 470 -4.82 -9.64 15.14
CA PRO A 470 -6.09 -10.27 14.79
C PRO A 470 -7.29 -9.35 15.07
#